data_AF-A0A9X1QQG2-F1
#
_entry.id   AF-A0A9X1QQG2-F1
#
_cell.length_a   1.000
_cell.length_b   1.000
_cell.length_c   1.000
_cell.angle_alpha   90.00
_cell.angle_beta   90.00
_cell.angle_gamma   90.00
#
_symmetry.space_group_name_H-M   'P 1'
#
loop_
_entity.id
_entity.type
_entity.pdbx_description
1 polymer ?
#
loop_
_entity_poly.entity_id
_entity_poly.type
_entity_poly.pdbx_seq_one_letter_code
_entity_poly.pdbx_strand_id
1 'polypeptide(L)'
;MKQLLIIAGVAALASTAPAYAKPDHANHGGHVGYGTGGCPPGLAKKNNGCLPPGQAKKLYGVGYRFDRGFAGWTPYNQIPYDLRRQYGLDPYGRYVYDQNYIYQVDPTTYAVSRVLDAILH
;
A
#
# COMPACT_ATOMS: atom_id res chain seq x y z
N MET A 1 42.12 -36.07 47.92
CA MET A 1 40.96 -36.76 47.31
C MET A 1 40.27 -35.72 46.44
N LYS A 2 40.67 -35.48 45.19
CA LYS A 2 40.59 -36.34 43.99
C LYS A 2 39.14 -36.55 43.58
N GLN A 3 38.67 -35.74 42.62
CA GLN A 3 37.74 -35.97 41.48
C GLN A 3 37.69 -34.60 40.75
N LEU A 4 38.41 -34.26 39.67
CA LEU A 4 38.67 -34.90 38.37
C LEU A 4 37.41 -35.21 37.54
N LEU A 5 37.27 -34.42 36.45
CA LEU A 5 36.85 -34.82 35.10
C LEU A 5 35.33 -34.84 34.81
N ILE A 6 34.77 -34.40 33.67
CA ILE A 6 35.29 -34.12 32.32
C ILE A 6 34.37 -33.11 31.61
N ILE A 7 35.00 -32.26 30.80
CA ILE A 7 34.40 -31.36 29.80
C ILE A 7 33.95 -32.20 28.61
N ALA A 8 32.67 -32.13 28.22
CA ALA A 8 32.21 -32.60 26.91
C ALA A 8 31.43 -31.48 26.22
N GLY A 9 32.19 -30.61 25.55
CA GLY A 9 31.64 -29.64 24.61
C GLY A 9 31.16 -30.36 23.35
N VAL A 10 29.87 -30.24 23.06
CA VAL A 10 29.35 -30.49 21.72
C VAL A 10 29.02 -29.13 21.13
N ALA A 11 30.02 -28.53 20.48
CA ALA A 11 29.80 -27.43 19.56
C ALA A 11 29.09 -27.99 18.32
N ALA A 12 27.77 -28.05 18.36
CA ALA A 12 26.96 -28.25 17.16
C ALA A 12 26.98 -26.93 16.37
N LEU A 13 28.03 -26.76 15.56
CA LEU A 13 28.06 -25.84 14.43
C LEU A 13 27.05 -26.35 13.40
N ALA A 14 25.76 -26.11 13.66
CA ALA A 14 24.74 -26.22 12.63
C ALA A 14 25.01 -25.09 11.64
N SER A 15 25.51 -25.50 10.48
CA SER A 15 25.76 -24.70 9.30
C SER A 15 24.72 -23.61 9.11
N THR A 16 25.15 -22.35 9.26
CA THR A 16 24.46 -21.22 8.65
C THR A 16 24.61 -21.37 7.14
N ALA A 17 23.76 -22.18 6.52
CA ALA A 17 23.60 -22.14 5.08
C ALA A 17 23.01 -20.77 4.73
N PRO A 18 23.64 -19.94 3.89
CA PRO A 18 22.89 -18.89 3.24
C PRO A 18 21.83 -19.63 2.42
N ALA A 19 20.56 -19.44 2.75
CA ALA A 19 19.50 -19.77 1.83
C ALA A 19 19.77 -18.90 0.59
N TYR A 20 20.41 -19.50 -0.42
CA TYR A 20 20.56 -18.94 -1.74
C TYR A 20 19.14 -18.82 -2.30
N ALA A 21 18.51 -17.67 -2.02
CA ALA A 21 17.26 -17.30 -2.63
C ALA A 21 17.50 -17.34 -4.14
N LYS A 22 16.75 -18.21 -4.82
CA LYS A 22 16.71 -18.22 -6.27
C LYS A 22 16.25 -16.81 -6.70
N PRO A 23 16.97 -16.13 -7.60
CA PRO A 23 16.43 -14.96 -8.26
C PRO A 23 15.54 -15.47 -9.38
N ASP A 24 14.36 -15.98 -9.04
CA ASP A 24 13.36 -16.31 -10.04
C ASP A 24 12.52 -15.06 -10.37
N HIS A 25 12.64 -14.68 -11.65
CA HIS A 25 11.72 -13.84 -12.42
C HIS A 25 11.96 -12.31 -12.42
N ALA A 26 13.17 -11.89 -12.82
CA ALA A 26 13.29 -10.64 -13.59
C ALA A 26 12.75 -10.89 -15.01
N ASN A 27 11.43 -10.71 -15.21
CA ASN A 27 10.87 -10.71 -16.56
C ASN A 27 11.15 -9.35 -17.23
N HIS A 28 12.02 -9.41 -18.23
CA HIS A 28 12.06 -8.49 -19.34
C HIS A 28 10.67 -8.40 -19.98
N GLY A 29 10.19 -7.20 -20.27
CA GLY A 29 9.00 -7.05 -21.11
C GLY A 29 8.35 -5.69 -20.91
N GLY A 30 8.80 -4.73 -21.71
CA GLY A 30 8.02 -3.53 -21.97
C GLY A 30 6.67 -3.94 -22.56
N HIS A 31 5.63 -3.91 -21.73
CA HIS A 31 4.26 -3.98 -22.16
C HIS A 31 3.54 -2.85 -21.47
N VAL A 32 3.08 -1.89 -22.27
CA VAL A 32 2.12 -0.84 -21.90
C VAL A 32 0.79 -1.49 -21.51
N GLY A 33 0.79 -2.19 -20.37
CA GLY A 33 -0.37 -2.84 -19.79
C GLY A 33 -1.11 -1.85 -18.91
N TYR A 34 -1.94 -1.01 -19.53
CA TYR A 34 -3.00 -0.33 -18.81
C TYR A 34 -3.95 -1.41 -18.28
N GLY A 35 -3.71 -1.90 -17.06
CA GLY A 35 -4.73 -2.67 -16.35
C GLY A 35 -6.03 -1.87 -16.32
N THR A 36 -7.19 -2.54 -16.27
CA THR A 36 -8.50 -1.88 -16.25
C THR A 36 -8.50 -0.76 -15.20
N GLY A 37 -8.49 0.51 -15.64
CA GLY A 37 -8.42 1.69 -14.78
C GLY A 37 -7.02 2.28 -14.47
N GLY A 38 -5.95 1.86 -15.15
CA GLY A 38 -4.60 2.41 -14.95
C GLY A 38 -3.82 1.80 -13.77
N CYS A 39 -4.35 0.75 -13.13
CA CYS A 39 -3.65 0.04 -12.07
C CYS A 39 -2.55 -0.88 -12.63
N PRO A 40 -1.38 -1.01 -11.95
CA PRO A 40 -0.37 -2.00 -12.30
C PRO A 40 -0.94 -3.42 -12.38
N PRO A 41 -0.46 -4.27 -13.32
CA PRO A 41 -0.88 -5.66 -13.42
C PRO A 41 -0.55 -6.39 -12.11
N GLY A 42 -1.57 -7.00 -11.49
CA GLY A 42 -1.48 -7.64 -10.17
C GLY A 42 -2.30 -6.93 -9.08
N LEU A 43 -2.44 -5.62 -9.19
CA LEU A 43 -3.26 -4.81 -8.26
C LEU A 43 -4.68 -4.64 -8.77
N ALA A 44 -4.86 -4.52 -10.09
CA ALA A 44 -6.17 -4.49 -10.74
C ALA A 44 -7.06 -5.69 -10.34
N LYS A 45 -6.46 -6.88 -10.15
CA LYS A 45 -7.19 -8.12 -9.82
C LYS A 45 -7.76 -8.13 -8.40
N LYS A 46 -7.29 -7.24 -7.53
CA LYS A 46 -7.75 -7.14 -6.13
C LYS A 46 -8.93 -6.18 -5.96
N ASN A 47 -9.32 -5.44 -7.00
CA ASN A 47 -10.46 -4.50 -6.99
C ASN A 47 -10.44 -3.53 -5.78
N ASN A 48 -9.25 -3.19 -5.29
CA ASN A 48 -9.06 -2.38 -4.08
C ASN A 48 -8.50 -0.98 -4.39
N GLY A 49 -8.68 -0.49 -5.62
CA GLY A 49 -8.25 0.86 -6.02
C GLY A 49 -6.75 1.01 -6.28
N CYS A 50 -6.08 -0.03 -6.82
CA CYS A 50 -4.64 -0.04 -7.03
C CYS A 50 -3.81 0.12 -5.74
N LEU A 51 -4.25 -0.46 -4.62
CA LEU A 51 -3.54 -0.38 -3.34
C LEU A 51 -2.77 -1.67 -2.98
N PRO A 52 -1.53 -1.60 -2.47
CA PRO A 52 -0.84 -2.76 -1.92
C PRO A 52 -1.67 -3.45 -0.81
N PRO A 53 -1.75 -4.80 -0.79
CA PRO A 53 -2.68 -5.53 0.08
C PRO A 53 -2.42 -5.32 1.59
N GLY A 54 -1.18 -5.02 2.00
CA GLY A 54 -0.84 -4.74 3.39
C GLY A 54 -1.32 -3.37 3.88
N GLN A 55 -1.37 -2.39 2.98
CA GLN A 55 -1.86 -1.04 3.27
C GLN A 55 -3.39 -1.01 3.23
N ALA A 56 -4.02 -1.68 2.28
CA ALA A 56 -5.49 -1.71 2.15
C ALA A 56 -6.26 -2.10 3.44
N LYS A 57 -5.67 -2.90 4.34
CA LYS A 57 -6.28 -3.26 5.63
C LYS A 57 -6.37 -2.12 6.65
N LYS A 58 -5.56 -1.06 6.50
CA LYS A 58 -5.46 0.06 7.47
C LYS A 58 -6.17 1.33 6.98
N LEU A 59 -6.68 1.32 5.76
CA LEU A 59 -7.22 2.48 5.07
C LEU A 59 -8.74 2.49 5.10
N TYR A 60 -9.35 3.67 4.88
CA TYR A 60 -10.77 3.75 4.54
C TYR A 60 -10.99 3.13 3.16
N GLY A 61 -11.33 1.84 3.14
CA GLY A 61 -11.53 1.10 1.90
C GLY A 61 -12.64 1.68 1.04
N VAL A 62 -12.63 1.35 -0.26
CA VAL A 62 -13.73 1.68 -1.17
C VAL A 62 -15.06 1.15 -0.60
N GLY A 63 -16.08 2.01 -0.60
CA GLY A 63 -17.38 1.73 0.00
C GLY A 63 -17.51 2.11 1.48
N TYR A 64 -16.41 2.43 2.17
CA TYR A 64 -16.47 3.02 3.51
C TYR A 64 -17.25 4.34 3.46
N ARG A 65 -18.19 4.54 4.38
CA ARG A 65 -19.06 5.72 4.39
C ARG A 65 -18.72 6.62 5.57
N PHE A 66 -18.37 7.87 5.27
CA PHE A 66 -18.24 8.92 6.28
C PHE A 66 -19.62 9.40 6.71
N ASP A 67 -19.71 9.89 7.95
CA ASP A 67 -20.90 10.57 8.43
C ASP A 67 -21.12 11.90 7.66
N ARG A 68 -22.38 12.34 7.55
CA ARG A 68 -22.72 13.59 6.85
C ARG A 68 -22.10 14.82 7.55
N GLY A 69 -21.92 14.75 8.86
CA GLY A 69 -21.27 15.77 9.69
C GLY A 69 -19.77 15.58 9.88
N PHE A 70 -19.13 14.68 9.11
CA PHE A 70 -17.68 14.51 9.18
C PHE A 70 -16.96 15.84 8.94
N ALA A 71 -16.07 16.22 9.85
CA ALA A 71 -15.37 17.51 9.81
C ALA A 71 -13.96 17.42 9.21
N GLY A 72 -13.41 16.21 9.05
CA GLY A 72 -12.04 15.97 8.58
C GLY A 72 -11.87 16.06 7.06
N TRP A 73 -12.72 16.81 6.35
CA TRP A 73 -12.57 16.99 4.91
C TRP A 73 -11.30 17.76 4.60
N THR A 74 -10.54 17.27 3.62
CA THR A 74 -9.37 17.98 3.11
C THR A 74 -9.79 18.90 1.98
N PRO A 75 -9.59 20.23 2.11
CA PRO A 75 -9.83 21.16 1.02
C PRO A 75 -8.98 20.80 -0.20
N TYR A 76 -9.53 20.94 -1.40
CA TYR A 76 -8.82 20.64 -2.64
C TYR A 76 -7.44 21.34 -2.72
N ASN A 77 -7.38 22.61 -2.31
CA ASN A 77 -6.16 23.42 -2.36
C ASN A 77 -5.10 22.99 -1.33
N GLN A 78 -5.46 22.19 -0.33
CA GLN A 78 -4.53 21.63 0.65
C GLN A 78 -3.82 20.38 0.12
N ILE A 79 -4.36 19.75 -0.94
CA ILE A 79 -3.72 18.63 -1.61
C ILE A 79 -2.56 19.17 -2.46
N PRO A 80 -1.33 18.62 -2.34
CA PRO A 80 -0.19 19.02 -3.16
C PRO A 80 -0.51 19.09 -4.65
N TYR A 81 0.02 20.11 -5.33
CA TYR A 81 -0.28 20.37 -6.74
C TYR A 81 0.08 19.18 -7.65
N ASP A 82 1.22 18.55 -7.38
CA ASP A 82 1.70 17.40 -8.18
C ASP A 82 0.73 16.23 -8.10
N LEU A 83 0.22 15.90 -6.91
CA LEU A 83 -0.77 14.84 -6.70
C LEU A 83 -2.11 15.18 -7.37
N ARG A 84 -2.55 16.45 -7.29
CA ARG A 84 -3.77 16.91 -7.99
C ARG A 84 -3.67 16.68 -9.50
N ARG A 85 -2.51 17.03 -10.09
CA ARG A 85 -2.26 16.88 -11.53
C ARG A 85 -2.05 15.44 -11.94
N GLN A 86 -1.30 14.67 -11.16
CA GLN A 86 -1.00 13.25 -11.43
C GLN A 86 -2.26 12.39 -11.46
N TYR A 87 -3.16 12.58 -10.49
CA TYR A 87 -4.38 11.78 -10.37
C TYR A 87 -5.62 12.43 -11.00
N GLY A 88 -5.50 13.64 -11.54
CA GLY A 88 -6.63 14.37 -12.16
C GLY A 88 -7.75 14.64 -11.16
N LEU A 89 -7.40 15.20 -9.99
CA LEU A 89 -8.38 15.48 -8.95
C LEU A 89 -9.30 16.63 -9.35
N ASP A 90 -10.59 16.46 -9.08
CA ASP A 90 -11.65 17.42 -9.35
C ASP A 90 -11.71 18.49 -8.24
N PRO A 91 -11.63 19.79 -8.56
CA PRO A 91 -11.78 20.86 -7.58
C PRO A 91 -13.12 20.88 -6.84
N TYR A 92 -14.17 20.28 -7.41
CA TYR A 92 -15.50 20.12 -6.80
C TYR A 92 -15.67 18.77 -6.08
N GLY A 93 -14.65 17.92 -6.13
CA GLY A 93 -14.61 16.65 -5.42
C GLY A 93 -14.46 16.82 -3.91
N ARG A 94 -14.80 15.75 -3.19
CA ARG A 94 -14.62 15.68 -1.74
C ARG A 94 -13.51 14.70 -1.41
N TYR A 95 -12.61 15.11 -0.52
CA TYR A 95 -11.38 14.38 -0.24
C TYR A 95 -11.14 14.25 1.26
N VAL A 96 -10.49 13.15 1.63
CA VAL A 96 -9.79 13.00 2.91
C VAL A 96 -8.34 12.69 2.61
N TYR A 97 -7.43 13.38 3.27
CA TYR A 97 -6.00 13.13 3.19
C TYR A 97 -5.51 12.59 4.52
N ASP A 98 -5.13 11.32 4.55
CA ASP A 98 -4.68 10.65 5.77
C ASP A 98 -3.64 9.56 5.45
N GLN A 99 -2.62 9.42 6.29
CA GLN A 99 -1.57 8.39 6.18
C GLN A 99 -0.93 8.27 4.78
N ASN A 100 -0.70 9.40 4.09
CA ASN A 100 -0.22 9.43 2.70
C ASN A 100 -1.19 8.79 1.69
N TYR A 101 -2.50 8.88 1.94
CA TYR A 101 -3.54 8.50 1.00
C TYR A 101 -4.53 9.63 0.79
N ILE A 102 -5.01 9.76 -0.43
CA ILE A 102 -6.15 10.60 -0.80
C ILE A 102 -7.34 9.67 -1.02
N TYR A 103 -8.36 9.84 -0.18
CA TYR A 103 -9.65 9.18 -0.32
C TYR A 103 -10.59 10.11 -1.06
N GLN A 104 -10.93 9.75 -2.29
CA GLN A 104 -11.99 10.45 -3.01
C GLN A 104 -13.33 9.92 -2.52
N VAL A 105 -14.21 10.84 -2.14
CA VAL A 105 -15.51 10.54 -1.56
C VAL A 105 -16.60 11.06 -2.48
N ASP A 106 -17.60 10.22 -2.73
CA ASP A 106 -18.80 10.60 -3.45
C ASP A 106 -19.61 11.62 -2.62
N PRO A 107 -19.88 12.83 -3.13
CA PRO A 107 -20.53 13.89 -2.37
C PRO A 107 -22.00 13.60 -2.05
N THR A 108 -22.64 12.66 -2.75
CA THR A 108 -24.04 12.27 -2.57
C THR A 108 -24.19 11.20 -1.50
N THR A 109 -23.35 10.16 -1.57
CA THR A 109 -23.45 8.96 -0.73
C THR A 109 -22.51 8.97 0.48
N TYR A 110 -21.52 9.87 0.49
CA TYR A 110 -20.43 9.97 1.47
C TYR A 110 -19.55 8.72 1.52
N ALA A 111 -19.61 7.88 0.48
CA ALA A 111 -18.82 6.69 0.35
C ALA A 111 -17.48 6.99 -0.33
N VAL A 112 -16.40 6.36 0.13
CA VAL A 112 -15.12 6.34 -0.57
C VAL A 112 -15.33 5.64 -1.92
N SER A 113 -15.10 6.37 -3.01
CA SER A 113 -15.18 5.85 -4.37
C SER A 113 -13.82 5.40 -4.89
N ARG A 114 -12.74 6.05 -4.43
CA ARG A 114 -11.36 5.74 -4.81
C ARG A 114 -10.41 6.01 -3.66
N VAL A 115 -9.35 5.22 -3.56
CA VAL A 115 -8.21 5.48 -2.69
C VAL A 115 -6.97 5.63 -3.58
N LEU A 116 -6.20 6.68 -3.35
CA LEU A 116 -5.04 7.05 -4.15
C LEU A 116 -3.82 7.18 -3.23
N ASP A 117 -2.70 6.60 -3.65
CA ASP A 117 -1.44 6.76 -2.94
C ASP A 117 -0.91 8.19 -3.11
N ALA A 118 -0.48 8.82 -2.02
CA ALA A 118 0.08 10.16 -2.01
C ALA A 118 1.61 10.16 -1.88
N ILE A 119 2.24 9.01 -2.02
CA ILE A 119 3.69 8.91 -2.16
C ILE A 119 4.08 9.51 -3.52
N LEU A 120 4.68 10.70 -3.47
CA LEU A 120 5.37 11.29 -4.61
C LEU A 120 6.64 10.46 -4.87
N HIS A 121 6.68 9.81 -6.03
CA HIS A 121 7.86 9.07 -6.52
C HIS A 121 8.74 9.96 -7.39
#